data_AF-A0A8T5P2R9-F1
#
_entry.id   AF-A0A8T5P2R9-F1
#
_cell.length_a   1.000
_cell.length_b   1.000
_cell.length_c   1.000
_cell.angle_alpha   90.00
_cell.angle_beta   90.00
_cell.angle_gamma   90.00
#
_symmetry.space_group_name_H-M   'P 1'
#
loop_
_entity.id
_entity.type
_entity.pdbx_description
1 polymer ?
#
loop_
_entity_poly.entity_id
_entity_poly.type
_entity_poly.pdbx_seq_one_letter_code
_entity_poly.pdbx_strand_id
1 'polypeptide(L)'
;METAGRKQLFFRCVIVLFFAMIVLMSGCLQEKPASSQQDQTSTVPATTQTARPETTMDKVSIELSLLNSKGWGTLASDLKRPRTTTLLWYHLKKLIGFEPKVVFGKANKLNTALAIPFKMGGDSTFPIINIKGVDYYIIDPATLEIVSEFDYGYVFDDPGSVMPGYFNDFRFNTEDIALVEMWMSETGV
;
A
#
# COMPACT_ATOMS: atom_id res chain seq x y z
N MET A 1 -46.36 31.26 7.28
CA MET A 1 -45.01 30.96 6.76
C MET A 1 -44.68 29.53 7.22
N GLU A 2 -45.23 28.52 6.54
CA GLU A 2 -45.12 27.10 6.92
C GLU A 2 -45.29 26.23 5.66
N THR A 3 -44.26 26.15 4.82
CA THR A 3 -44.26 25.26 3.63
C THR A 3 -42.88 24.65 3.33
N ALA A 4 -41.94 24.70 4.27
CA ALA A 4 -40.58 24.16 4.08
C ALA A 4 -40.41 22.70 4.55
N GLY A 5 -41.18 22.23 5.54
CA GLY A 5 -40.97 20.91 6.16
C GLY A 5 -41.47 19.70 5.35
N ARG A 6 -42.45 19.88 4.45
CA ARG A 6 -43.03 18.74 3.71
C ARG A 6 -42.14 18.20 2.60
N LYS A 7 -41.32 19.04 1.96
CA LYS A 7 -40.50 18.64 0.79
C LYS A 7 -39.33 17.73 1.17
N GLN A 8 -38.78 17.88 2.38
CA GLN A 8 -37.64 17.09 2.85
C GLN A 8 -38.02 15.64 3.19
N LEU A 9 -39.25 15.40 3.64
CA LEU A 9 -39.73 14.06 4.00
C LEU A 9 -40.00 13.20 2.74
N PHE A 10 -40.59 13.80 1.70
CA PHE A 10 -40.84 13.11 0.44
C PHE A 10 -39.54 12.69 -0.26
N PHE A 11 -38.48 13.51 -0.20
CA PHE A 11 -37.20 13.20 -0.85
C PHE A 11 -36.50 11.98 -0.23
N ARG A 12 -36.63 11.79 1.09
CA ARG A 12 -36.04 10.65 1.80
C ARG A 12 -36.78 9.33 1.51
N CYS A 13 -38.10 9.35 1.35
CA CYS A 13 -38.85 8.15 0.99
C CYS A 13 -38.57 7.66 -0.44
N VAL A 14 -38.36 8.58 -1.39
CA VAL A 14 -38.08 8.22 -2.79
C VAL A 14 -36.71 7.55 -2.95
N ILE A 15 -35.69 7.98 -2.20
CA ILE A 15 -34.34 7.38 -2.26
C ILE A 15 -34.35 5.95 -1.69
N VAL A 16 -35.05 5.70 -0.58
CA VAL A 16 -35.15 4.35 0.01
C VAL A 16 -35.87 3.37 -0.93
N LEU A 17 -36.92 3.82 -1.63
CA LEU A 17 -37.61 3.01 -2.64
C LEU A 17 -36.72 2.68 -3.85
N PHE A 18 -35.84 3.60 -4.25
CA PHE A 18 -34.92 3.38 -5.37
C PHE A 18 -33.86 2.31 -5.05
N PHE A 19 -33.30 2.30 -3.83
CA PHE A 19 -32.36 1.26 -3.41
C PHE A 19 -33.03 -0.12 -3.22
N ALA A 20 -34.28 -0.18 -2.78
CA ALA A 20 -35.01 -1.45 -2.64
C ALA A 20 -35.26 -2.16 -3.99
N MET A 21 -35.46 -1.39 -5.07
CA MET A 21 -35.64 -1.96 -6.43
C MET A 21 -34.36 -2.61 -6.99
N ILE A 22 -33.17 -2.11 -6.64
CA ILE A 22 -31.90 -2.64 -7.14
C ILE A 22 -31.61 -4.03 -6.55
N VAL A 23 -32.02 -4.28 -5.30
CA VAL A 23 -31.84 -5.58 -4.64
C VAL A 23 -32.77 -6.67 -5.21
N LEU A 24 -33.91 -6.28 -5.80
CA LEU A 24 -34.88 -7.23 -6.37
C LEU A 24 -34.53 -7.71 -7.79
N MET A 25 -33.60 -7.07 -8.49
CA MET A 25 -33.26 -7.39 -9.90
C MET A 25 -31.92 -8.15 -10.07
N SER A 26 -31.23 -8.52 -8.99
CA SER A 26 -29.93 -9.21 -9.05
C SER A 26 -29.96 -10.71 -8.72
N GLY A 27 -31.15 -11.33 -8.68
CA GLY A 27 -31.27 -12.74 -8.31
C GLY A 27 -32.02 -13.58 -9.34
N CYS A 28 -31.34 -14.01 -10.41
CA CYS A 28 -31.71 -15.20 -11.19
C CYS A 28 -30.57 -15.60 -12.14
N LEU A 29 -29.80 -16.64 -11.80
CA LEU A 29 -29.40 -17.70 -12.72
C LEU A 29 -28.59 -18.77 -11.96
N GLN A 30 -29.32 -19.66 -11.28
CA GLN A 30 -28.77 -20.94 -10.83
C GLN A 30 -29.23 -22.00 -11.83
N GLU A 31 -28.51 -22.15 -12.94
CA GLU A 31 -28.67 -23.29 -13.83
C GLU A 31 -28.09 -24.54 -13.15
N LYS A 32 -28.98 -25.49 -12.89
CA LYS A 32 -28.66 -26.85 -12.46
C LYS A 32 -28.42 -27.71 -13.69
N PRO A 33 -27.29 -28.41 -13.85
CA PRO A 33 -27.22 -29.49 -14.83
C PRO A 33 -27.75 -30.78 -14.22
N ALA A 34 -28.59 -31.45 -14.99
CA ALA A 34 -28.94 -32.84 -14.83
C ALA A 34 -27.71 -33.74 -15.10
N SER A 35 -27.65 -34.85 -14.38
CA SER A 35 -26.77 -35.99 -14.62
C SER A 35 -26.87 -36.48 -16.07
N SER A 36 -25.72 -36.63 -16.73
CA SER A 36 -25.51 -37.60 -17.81
C SER A 36 -24.01 -37.85 -17.96
N GLN A 37 -23.62 -39.06 -17.58
CA GLN A 37 -22.32 -39.67 -17.77
C GLN A 37 -22.15 -39.97 -19.27
N GLN A 38 -21.15 -39.38 -19.92
CA GLN A 38 -20.61 -39.89 -21.18
C GLN A 38 -19.15 -39.43 -21.35
N ASP A 39 -18.27 -40.41 -21.51
CA ASP A 39 -16.85 -40.28 -21.86
C ASP A 39 -16.64 -39.34 -23.04
N GLN A 40 -16.02 -38.19 -22.79
CA GLN A 40 -15.17 -37.52 -23.77
C GLN A 40 -13.94 -36.98 -23.05
N THR A 41 -12.80 -37.55 -23.44
CA THR A 41 -11.45 -37.11 -23.12
C THR A 41 -11.25 -35.67 -23.58
N SER A 42 -11.65 -34.71 -22.76
CA SER A 42 -11.35 -33.30 -22.98
C SER A 42 -9.98 -33.05 -22.35
N THR A 43 -8.94 -33.07 -23.18
CA THR A 43 -7.63 -32.56 -22.83
C THR A 43 -7.77 -31.06 -22.59
N VAL A 44 -8.08 -30.68 -21.35
CA VAL A 44 -7.89 -29.31 -20.89
C VAL A 44 -6.40 -29.02 -21.06
N PRO A 45 -5.99 -28.01 -21.85
CA PRO A 45 -4.62 -27.56 -21.76
C PRO A 45 -4.45 -27.11 -20.31
N ALA A 46 -3.72 -27.90 -19.53
CA ALA A 46 -3.16 -27.43 -18.28
C ALA A 46 -2.40 -26.17 -18.67
N THR A 47 -3.02 -25.02 -18.41
CA THR A 47 -2.32 -23.75 -18.49
C THR A 47 -1.34 -23.86 -17.35
N THR A 48 -0.14 -24.35 -17.68
CA THR A 48 1.01 -24.24 -16.81
C THR A 48 1.26 -22.74 -16.72
N GLN A 49 0.50 -22.05 -15.87
CA GLN A 49 0.96 -20.81 -15.29
C GLN A 49 2.24 -21.22 -14.58
N THR A 50 3.36 -21.05 -15.28
CA THR A 50 4.66 -21.01 -14.66
C THR A 50 4.53 -19.91 -13.62
N ALA A 51 4.31 -20.29 -12.36
CA ALA A 51 4.27 -19.36 -11.25
C ALA A 51 5.56 -18.55 -11.37
N ARG A 52 5.41 -17.24 -11.63
CA ARG A 52 6.56 -16.35 -11.73
C ARG A 52 7.35 -16.51 -10.44
N PRO A 53 8.69 -16.69 -10.50
CA PRO A 53 9.49 -16.71 -9.29
C PRO A 53 9.21 -15.42 -8.50
N GLU A 54 8.91 -15.58 -7.22
CA GLU A 54 8.59 -14.47 -6.32
C GLU A 54 9.74 -13.46 -6.31
N THR A 55 9.43 -12.22 -6.69
CA THR A 55 10.39 -11.14 -6.75
C THR A 55 10.56 -10.47 -5.39
N THR A 56 11.62 -9.68 -5.24
CA THR A 56 11.80 -8.84 -4.05
C THR A 56 10.60 -7.91 -3.85
N MET A 57 10.06 -7.35 -4.95
CA MET A 57 8.89 -6.48 -4.85
C MET A 57 7.61 -7.21 -4.46
N ASP A 58 7.45 -8.49 -4.81
CA ASP A 58 6.32 -9.29 -4.35
C ASP A 58 6.37 -9.45 -2.82
N LYS A 59 7.55 -9.77 -2.27
CA LYS A 59 7.78 -9.84 -0.81
C LYS A 59 7.49 -8.51 -0.12
N VAL A 60 8.00 -7.41 -0.70
CA VAL A 60 7.74 -6.06 -0.20
C VAL A 60 6.24 -5.78 -0.21
N SER A 61 5.52 -6.07 -1.29
CA SER A 61 4.08 -5.82 -1.38
C SER A 61 3.27 -6.60 -0.35
N ILE A 62 3.62 -7.87 -0.12
CA ILE A 62 3.01 -8.70 0.93
C ILE A 62 3.27 -8.09 2.30
N GLU A 63 4.50 -7.67 2.58
CA GLU A 63 4.88 -7.07 3.85
C GLU A 63 4.17 -5.74 4.10
N LEU A 64 4.10 -4.87 3.08
CA LEU A 64 3.38 -3.60 3.16
C LEU A 64 1.88 -3.84 3.46
N SER A 65 1.29 -4.87 2.86
CA SER A 65 -0.10 -5.26 3.13
C SER A 65 -0.28 -5.76 4.58
N LEU A 66 0.68 -6.54 5.09
CA LEU A 66 0.70 -6.99 6.49
C LEU A 66 0.78 -5.79 7.44
N LEU A 67 1.78 -4.92 7.27
CA LEU A 67 1.96 -3.72 8.11
C LEU A 67 0.70 -2.84 8.12
N ASN A 68 0.08 -2.65 6.95
CA ASN A 68 -1.15 -1.89 6.84
C ASN A 68 -2.29 -2.54 7.66
N SER A 69 -2.44 -3.86 7.57
CA SER A 69 -3.42 -4.62 8.38
C SER A 69 -3.14 -4.57 9.88
N LYS A 70 -1.90 -4.24 10.28
CA LYS A 70 -1.47 -4.05 11.67
C LYS A 70 -1.58 -2.60 12.12
N GLY A 71 -2.34 -1.75 11.44
CA GLY A 71 -2.61 -0.38 11.91
C GLY A 71 -1.42 0.56 11.76
N TRP A 72 -0.52 0.29 10.81
CA TRP A 72 0.61 1.18 10.49
C TRP A 72 0.19 2.64 10.28
N GLY A 73 -0.95 2.91 9.64
CA GLY A 73 -1.40 4.27 9.38
C GLY A 73 -1.54 5.13 10.65
N THR A 74 -1.98 4.54 11.76
CA THR A 74 -2.05 5.22 13.07
C THR A 74 -0.65 5.54 13.57
N LEU A 75 0.25 4.54 13.59
CA LEU A 75 1.65 4.72 14.01
C LEU A 75 2.37 5.78 13.14
N ALA A 76 2.15 5.75 11.83
CA ALA A 76 2.70 6.69 10.87
C ALA A 76 2.23 8.12 11.14
N SER A 77 0.95 8.29 11.47
CA SER A 77 0.39 9.59 11.85
C SER A 77 1.06 10.16 13.09
N ASP A 78 1.34 9.33 14.10
CA ASP A 78 1.95 9.75 15.35
C ASP A 78 3.43 10.10 15.18
N LEU A 79 4.19 9.23 14.50
CA LEU A 79 5.63 9.40 14.27
C LEU A 79 5.98 10.56 13.32
N LYS A 80 5.05 10.93 12.43
CA LYS A 80 5.26 11.80 11.27
C LYS A 80 6.22 11.21 10.24
N ARG A 81 6.05 11.69 9.01
CA ARG A 81 6.63 11.09 7.81
C ARG A 81 8.13 10.78 7.87
N PRO A 82 9.04 11.66 8.35
CA PRO A 82 10.46 11.36 8.38
C PRO A 82 10.80 10.15 9.27
N ARG A 83 10.22 10.06 10.47
CA ARG A 83 10.43 8.92 11.38
C ARG A 83 9.76 7.66 10.88
N THR A 84 8.56 7.78 10.31
CA THR A 84 7.89 6.66 9.62
C THR A 84 8.76 6.11 8.48
N THR A 85 9.44 7.00 7.74
CA THR A 85 10.38 6.61 6.67
C THR A 85 11.55 5.82 7.24
N THR A 86 12.15 6.30 8.34
CA THR A 86 13.21 5.59 9.04
C THR A 86 12.75 4.22 9.53
N LEU A 87 11.56 4.13 10.13
CA LEU A 87 11.01 2.85 10.61
C LEU A 87 10.86 1.85 9.47
N LEU A 88 10.20 2.27 8.39
CA LEU A 88 9.96 1.41 7.23
C LEU A 88 11.26 1.03 6.55
N TRP A 89 12.24 1.95 6.48
CA TRP A 89 13.56 1.67 5.93
C TRP A 89 14.25 0.53 6.68
N TYR A 90 14.26 0.58 8.01
CA TYR A 90 14.84 -0.50 8.83
C TYR A 90 14.11 -1.82 8.64
N HIS A 91 12.78 -1.77 8.57
CA HIS A 91 11.94 -2.95 8.37
C HIS A 91 12.23 -3.62 7.03
N LEU A 92 12.15 -2.86 5.94
CA LEU A 92 12.40 -3.35 4.59
C LEU A 92 13.85 -3.81 4.41
N LYS A 93 14.83 -3.11 4.98
CA LYS A 93 16.24 -3.53 4.94
C LYS A 93 16.42 -4.94 5.51
N LYS A 94 15.77 -5.24 6.64
CA LYS A 94 15.81 -6.58 7.24
C LYS A 94 15.09 -7.61 6.38
N LEU A 95 13.96 -7.25 5.79
CA LEU A 95 13.16 -8.13 4.92
C LEU A 95 13.93 -8.54 3.64
N ILE A 96 14.54 -7.57 2.95
CA ILE A 96 15.09 -7.77 1.59
C ILE A 96 16.61 -7.96 1.57
N GLY A 97 17.30 -7.72 2.68
CA GLY A 97 18.75 -7.97 2.83
C GLY A 97 19.67 -6.94 2.16
N PHE A 98 19.12 -5.84 1.64
CA PHE A 98 19.88 -4.68 1.15
C PHE A 98 19.21 -3.38 1.57
N GLU A 99 19.92 -2.26 1.43
CA GLU A 99 19.46 -0.94 1.87
C GLU A 99 18.57 -0.30 0.80
N PRO A 100 17.25 -0.10 1.07
CA PRO A 100 16.46 0.81 0.25
C PRO A 100 17.06 2.20 0.29
N LYS A 101 16.90 3.01 -0.76
CA LYS A 101 17.33 4.42 -0.71
C LYS A 101 16.23 5.28 -0.11
N VAL A 102 16.59 6.36 0.56
CA VAL A 102 15.66 7.41 0.96
C VAL A 102 15.62 8.47 -0.14
N VAL A 103 14.42 8.77 -0.64
CA VAL A 103 14.20 9.84 -1.63
C VAL A 103 13.40 10.97 -1.02
N PHE A 104 13.81 12.19 -1.32
CA PHE A 104 13.24 13.42 -0.78
C PHE A 104 12.39 14.10 -1.85
N GLY A 105 11.24 14.62 -1.45
CA GLY A 105 10.40 15.43 -2.33
C GLY A 105 11.10 16.72 -2.74
N LYS A 106 10.86 17.16 -3.98
CA LYS A 106 11.45 18.37 -4.55
C LYS A 106 10.96 19.64 -3.85
N ALA A 107 9.64 19.78 -3.74
CA ALA A 107 9.01 20.95 -3.13
C ALA A 107 9.10 20.96 -1.59
N ASN A 108 9.07 19.77 -0.98
CA ASN A 108 9.15 19.61 0.45
C ASN A 108 10.12 18.46 0.79
N LYS A 109 11.24 18.80 1.42
CA LYS A 109 12.26 17.82 1.83
C LYS A 109 11.79 16.90 2.95
N LEU A 110 10.72 17.22 3.67
CA LEU A 110 10.10 16.30 4.64
C LEU A 110 9.11 15.34 3.97
N ASN A 111 8.79 15.53 2.69
CA ASN A 111 8.01 14.58 1.90
C ASN A 111 8.93 13.46 1.41
N THR A 112 9.24 12.50 2.27
CA THR A 112 10.19 11.43 1.99
C THR A 112 9.52 10.17 1.50
N ALA A 113 10.22 9.36 0.72
CA ALA A 113 9.78 8.02 0.33
C ALA A 113 10.97 7.06 0.31
N LEU A 114 10.68 5.77 0.17
CA LEU A 114 11.71 4.75 -0.01
C LEU A 114 11.80 4.35 -1.47
N ALA A 115 13.00 4.12 -1.96
CA ALA A 115 13.27 3.76 -3.34
C ALA A 115 14.05 2.44 -3.39
N ILE A 116 13.44 1.43 -4.01
CA ILE A 116 14.08 0.14 -4.27
C ILE A 116 14.53 0.14 -5.74
N PRO A 117 15.83 -0.02 -6.03
CA PRO A 117 16.30 -0.07 -7.42
C PRO A 117 15.62 -1.21 -8.18
N PHE A 118 15.11 -0.96 -9.38
CA PHE A 118 14.44 -1.98 -10.22
C PHE A 118 15.27 -3.26 -10.34
N LYS A 119 16.59 -3.11 -10.55
CA LYS A 119 17.56 -4.21 -10.65
C LYS A 119 17.60 -5.12 -9.42
N MET A 120 17.27 -4.59 -8.24
CA MET A 120 17.21 -5.33 -6.97
C MET A 120 15.78 -5.79 -6.63
N GLY A 121 14.78 -5.01 -7.07
CA GLY A 121 13.36 -5.32 -6.89
C GLY A 121 12.88 -6.52 -7.70
N GLY A 122 13.55 -6.81 -8.82
CA GLY A 122 13.11 -7.80 -9.78
C GLY A 122 12.04 -7.24 -10.72
N ASP A 123 11.76 -7.98 -11.77
CA ASP A 123 10.71 -7.63 -12.72
C ASP A 123 9.33 -7.86 -12.03
N SER A 124 8.49 -6.83 -11.95
CA SER A 124 7.18 -6.86 -11.29
C SER A 124 6.18 -6.02 -12.10
N THR A 125 4.89 -6.10 -11.78
CA THR A 125 3.87 -5.24 -12.42
C THR A 125 3.71 -3.87 -11.74
N PHE A 126 4.50 -3.58 -10.71
CA PHE A 126 4.43 -2.32 -10.00
C PHE A 126 5.00 -1.17 -10.84
N PRO A 127 4.51 0.05 -10.65
CA PRO A 127 5.00 1.19 -11.40
C PRO A 127 6.46 1.50 -11.06
N ILE A 128 7.20 1.98 -12.06
CA ILE A 128 8.62 2.31 -11.98
C ILE A 128 8.78 3.80 -12.28
N ILE A 129 9.63 4.46 -11.48
CA ILE A 129 9.96 5.88 -11.63
C ILE A 129 11.46 6.02 -11.93
N ASN A 130 11.79 6.79 -12.97
CA ASN A 130 13.17 7.11 -13.29
C ASN A 130 13.65 8.32 -12.48
N ILE A 131 14.70 8.11 -11.67
CA ILE A 131 15.34 9.14 -10.86
C ILE A 131 16.81 9.23 -11.29
N LYS A 132 17.16 10.34 -11.96
CA LYS A 132 18.52 10.60 -12.47
C LYS A 132 19.09 9.43 -13.30
N GLY A 133 18.29 8.83 -14.17
CA GLY A 133 18.73 7.75 -15.06
C GLY A 133 18.74 6.36 -14.41
N VAL A 134 18.26 6.23 -13.18
CA VAL A 134 18.10 4.94 -12.50
C VAL A 134 16.63 4.70 -12.22
N ASP A 135 16.17 3.48 -12.51
CA ASP A 135 14.79 3.06 -12.33
C ASP A 135 14.56 2.52 -10.91
N TYR A 136 13.49 2.99 -10.28
CA TYR A 136 13.12 2.64 -8.91
C TYR A 136 11.64 2.29 -8.78
N TYR A 137 11.33 1.38 -7.87
CA TYR A 137 10.04 1.29 -7.22
C TYR A 137 10.01 2.28 -6.05
N ILE A 138 9.00 3.14 -5.98
CA ILE A 138 8.87 4.14 -4.92
C ILE A 138 7.75 3.73 -3.96
N ILE A 139 8.05 3.73 -2.67
CA ILE A 139 7.12 3.32 -1.61
C ILE A 139 6.83 4.53 -0.74
N ASP A 140 5.55 4.87 -0.60
CA ASP A 140 5.11 5.89 0.33
C ASP A 140 5.09 5.31 1.76
N PRO A 141 5.87 5.87 2.70
CA PRO A 141 5.98 5.33 4.04
C PRO A 141 4.74 5.60 4.89
N ALA A 142 3.89 6.56 4.55
CA ALA A 142 2.67 6.85 5.29
C ALA A 142 1.50 5.94 4.87
N THR A 143 1.36 5.67 3.57
CA THR A 143 0.25 4.85 3.04
C THR A 143 0.62 3.39 2.79
N LEU A 144 1.93 3.07 2.78
CA LEU A 144 2.46 1.75 2.42
C LEU A 144 2.12 1.31 0.99
N GLU A 145 1.95 2.28 0.08
CA GLU A 145 1.67 2.01 -1.33
C GLU A 145 2.91 2.15 -2.19
N ILE A 146 3.01 1.33 -3.24
CA ILE A 146 4.01 1.50 -4.30
C ILE A 146 3.42 2.48 -5.32
N VAL A 147 3.94 3.71 -5.32
CA VAL A 147 3.33 4.84 -6.03
C VAL A 147 3.84 4.96 -7.47
N SER A 148 2.97 5.42 -8.36
CA SER A 148 3.32 5.70 -9.76
C SER A 148 3.96 7.07 -9.99
N GLU A 149 3.84 7.97 -9.01
CA GLU A 149 4.30 9.34 -9.13
C GLU A 149 5.00 9.81 -7.85
N PHE A 150 6.16 10.44 -8.01
CA PHE A 150 6.90 11.07 -6.91
C PHE A 150 7.82 12.17 -7.44
N ASP A 151 7.54 13.43 -7.07
CA ASP A 151 8.38 14.57 -7.45
C ASP A 151 9.63 14.63 -6.56
N TYR A 152 10.74 14.06 -7.03
CA TYR A 152 11.97 13.93 -6.24
C TYR A 152 12.89 15.17 -6.36
N GLY A 153 13.59 15.47 -5.28
CA GLY A 153 14.71 16.41 -5.22
C GLY A 153 16.06 15.70 -5.04
N TYR A 154 16.18 14.87 -4.00
CA TYR A 154 17.44 14.23 -3.60
C TYR A 154 17.26 12.75 -3.26
N VAL A 155 18.36 11.98 -3.33
CA VAL A 155 18.43 10.55 -3.02
C VAL A 155 19.59 10.32 -2.06
N PHE A 156 19.37 9.54 -1.01
CA PHE A 156 20.35 9.17 0.02
C PHE A 156 20.30 7.67 0.29
N ASP A 157 21.38 7.10 0.82
CA ASP A 157 21.48 5.66 1.07
C ASP A 157 20.78 5.25 2.37
N ASP A 158 20.88 6.07 3.42
CA ASP A 158 20.24 5.80 4.70
C ASP A 158 19.68 7.08 5.37
N PRO A 159 18.70 6.96 6.29
CA PRO A 159 18.12 8.10 6.99
C PRO A 159 19.08 8.82 7.96
N GLY A 160 20.17 8.20 8.37
CA GLY A 160 21.20 8.78 9.24
C GLY A 160 22.25 9.60 8.48
N SER A 161 22.45 9.34 7.18
CA SER A 161 23.32 10.13 6.29
C SER A 161 22.63 11.33 5.64
N VAL A 162 21.42 11.67 6.10
CA VAL A 162 20.66 12.82 5.60
C VAL A 162 21.39 14.15 5.82
N MET A 163 21.11 15.11 4.95
CA MET A 163 21.75 16.42 4.92
C MET A 163 21.74 17.10 6.32
N PRO A 164 22.84 17.80 6.72
CA PRO A 164 22.86 18.60 7.93
C PRO A 164 21.63 19.52 8.03
N GLY A 165 20.96 19.50 9.19
CA GLY A 165 19.73 20.25 9.46
C GLY A 165 18.44 19.42 9.42
N TYR A 166 18.44 18.22 8.82
CA TYR A 166 17.27 17.33 8.79
C TYR A 166 17.42 16.10 9.69
N PHE A 167 18.65 15.79 10.16
CA PHE A 167 18.96 14.61 10.95
C PHE A 167 18.03 14.40 12.17
N ASN A 168 17.62 15.49 12.83
CA ASN A 168 16.74 15.42 14.00
C ASN A 168 15.30 15.00 13.66
N ASP A 169 14.84 15.24 12.42
CA ASP A 169 13.50 14.84 11.99
C ASP A 169 13.41 13.33 11.78
N PHE A 170 14.50 12.67 11.39
CA PHE A 170 14.54 11.23 11.10
C PHE A 170 14.89 10.38 12.32
N ARG A 171 15.44 11.00 13.38
CA ARG A 171 15.83 10.31 14.60
C ARG A 171 14.64 10.12 15.52
N PHE A 172 14.56 8.93 16.11
CA PHE A 172 13.55 8.63 17.12
C PHE A 172 14.00 9.21 18.45
N ASN A 173 13.10 9.92 19.10
CA ASN A 173 13.21 10.30 20.51
C ASN A 173 12.65 9.16 21.40
N THR A 174 12.70 9.36 22.71
CA THR A 174 12.21 8.35 23.68
C THR A 174 10.71 8.07 23.53
N GLU A 175 9.90 9.08 23.22
CA GLU A 175 8.45 8.92 23.01
C GLU A 175 8.16 8.12 21.73
N ASP A 176 8.88 8.40 20.65
CA ASP A 176 8.78 7.66 19.38
C ASP A 176 9.12 6.18 19.58
N ILE A 177 10.17 5.88 20.35
CA ILE A 177 10.57 4.51 20.67
C ILE A 177 9.45 3.81 21.45
N ALA A 178 8.91 4.46 22.48
CA ALA A 178 7.82 3.89 23.27
C ALA A 178 6.56 3.63 22.43
N LEU A 179 6.22 4.52 21.49
CA LEU A 179 5.11 4.32 20.55
C LEU A 179 5.33 3.08 19.67
N VAL A 180 6.53 2.91 19.14
CA VAL A 180 6.88 1.75 18.30
C VAL A 180 6.87 0.46 19.12
N GLU A 181 7.46 0.45 20.31
CA GLU A 181 7.48 -0.72 21.19
C GLU A 181 6.07 -1.16 21.60
N MET A 182 5.20 -0.20 21.94
CA MET A 182 3.80 -0.46 22.24
C MET A 182 3.08 -1.06 21.03
N TRP A 183 3.23 -0.46 19.85
CA TRP A 183 2.64 -0.98 18.62
C TRP A 183 3.13 -2.40 18.28
N MET A 184 4.43 -2.66 18.39
CA MET A 184 4.99 -4.00 18.18
C MET A 184 4.40 -5.01 19.17
N SER A 185 4.27 -4.63 20.44
CA SER A 185 3.67 -5.49 21.48
C SER A 185 2.20 -5.80 21.20
N GLU A 186 1.43 -4.85 20.68
CA GLU A 186 0.00 -5.04 20.38
C GLU A 186 -0.23 -5.85 19.11
N THR A 187 0.67 -5.73 18.13
CA THR A 187 0.44 -6.25 16.78
C THR A 187 1.21 -7.52 16.44
N GLY A 188 2.30 -7.80 17.17
CA GLY A 188 3.19 -8.94 16.95
C GLY A 188 4.12 -8.78 15.74
N VAL A 189 4.35 -7.55 15.29
CA VAL A 189 5.35 -7.22 14.25
C VAL A 189 6.76 -7.16 14.85
#